data_AF-A0A2D8CD85-F1
#
_entry.id   AF-A0A2D8CD85-F1
#
_cell.length_a   1.000
_cell.length_b   1.000
_cell.length_c   1.000
_cell.angle_alpha   90.00
_cell.angle_beta   90.00
_cell.angle_gamma   90.00
#
_symmetry.space_group_name_H-M   'P 1'
#
loop_
_entity.id
_entity.type
_entity.pdbx_description
1 polymer ?
#
loop_
_entity_poly.entity_id
_entity_poly.type
_entity_poly.pdbx_seq_one_letter_code
_entity_poly.pdbx_strand_id
1 'polypeptide(L)' 'MLQSFYDNFGFFGALFLAFFLFIFFIFWMAGIAGITLPYDGGRKKGSTWQVVLAIFFPPYPVVWLIVDMYLQRKYMKEGD' A
#
# COMPACT_ATOMS: atom_id res chain seq x y z
N MET A 1 18.20 16.50 4.63
CA MET A 1 16.93 16.08 3.97
C MET A 1 15.72 16.54 4.76
N LEU A 2 15.57 16.14 6.04
CA LEU A 2 14.53 16.69 6.94
C LEU A 2 14.63 18.21 7.15
N GLN A 3 15.86 18.75 7.25
CA GLN A 3 16.10 20.19 7.33
C GLN A 3 15.53 20.93 6.11
N SER A 4 15.73 20.41 4.90
CA SER A 4 15.14 20.99 3.69
C SER A 4 13.61 20.96 3.71
N PHE A 5 12.98 19.94 4.29
CA PHE A 5 11.52 19.91 4.45
C PHE A 5 11.04 20.90 5.51
N TYR A 6 11.79 21.05 6.60
CA TYR A 6 11.52 22.05 7.63
C TYR A 6 11.61 23.47 7.07
N ASP A 7 12.65 23.76 6.28
CA ASP A 7 12.88 25.09 5.71
C ASP A 7 11.81 25.48 4.68
N ASN A 8 11.19 24.51 3.99
CA ASN A 8 10.15 24.77 2.99
C ASN A 8 8.71 24.70 3.53
N PHE A 9 8.43 23.84 4.50
CA PHE A 9 7.06 23.55 4.97
C PHE A 9 6.84 23.86 6.46
N GLY A 10 7.87 24.33 7.17
CA GLY A 10 7.85 24.54 8.61
C GLY A 10 7.79 23.23 9.41
N PHE A 11 7.75 23.34 10.73
CA PHE A 11 7.74 22.18 11.64
C PHE A 11 6.57 21.22 11.35
N PHE A 12 5.34 21.74 11.34
CA PHE A 12 4.15 20.91 11.17
C PHE A 12 4.03 20.30 9.78
N GLY A 13 4.44 21.03 8.73
CA GLY A 13 4.43 20.51 7.38
C GLY A 13 5.47 19.41 7.18
N ALA A 14 6.69 19.58 7.71
CA ALA A 14 7.70 18.54 7.69
C ALA A 14 7.28 17.30 8.50
N LEU A 15 6.64 17.50 9.65
CA LEU A 15 6.13 16.41 10.48
C LEU A 15 5.03 15.62 9.75
N PHE A 16 4.04 16.31 9.19
CA PHE A 16 2.95 15.68 8.45
C PHE A 16 3.47 14.94 7.22
N LEU A 17 4.39 15.54 6.46
CA LEU A 17 4.97 14.92 5.26
C LEU A 17 5.76 13.66 5.61
N ALA A 18 6.59 13.70 6.66
CA ALA A 18 7.33 12.53 7.11
C ALA A 18 6.39 11.41 7.58
N PHE A 19 5.35 11.76 8.33
CA PHE A 19 4.34 10.81 8.80
C PHE A 19 3.55 10.20 7.64
N PHE A 20 3.14 11.02 6.67
CA PHE A 20 2.44 10.57 5.48
C PHE A 20 3.30 9.63 4.64
N LEU A 21 4.57 9.98 4.38
CA LEU A 21 5.50 9.12 3.65
C LEU A 21 5.75 7.80 4.36
N PHE A 22 5.81 7.81 5.69
CA PHE A 22 5.96 6.61 6.49
C PHE A 22 4.75 5.68 6.37
N ILE A 23 3.53 6.22 6.51
CA ILE A 23 2.29 5.45 6.31
C ILE A 23 2.19 4.92 4.87
N PHE A 24 2.50 5.77 3.90
CA PHE A 24 2.48 5.39 2.49
C PHE A 24 3.45 4.23 2.21
N PHE A 25 4.65 4.27 2.81
CA PHE A 25 5.61 3.19 2.73
C PHE A 25 5.10 1.89 3.35
N ILE A 26 4.43 1.96 4.50
CA ILE A 26 3.81 0.77 5.13
C ILE A 26 2.75 0.17 4.20
N PHE A 27 1.84 0.99 3.65
CA PHE A 27 0.83 0.49 2.72
C PHE A 27 1.42 -0.07 1.44
N TRP A 28 2.51 0.52 0.96
CA TRP A 28 3.23 0.02 -0.19
C TRP A 28 3.78 -1.39 0.08
N MET A 29 4.51 -1.58 1.18
CA MET A 29 5.06 -2.88 1.57
C MET A 29 3.97 -3.92 1.83
N ALA A 30 2.88 -3.53 2.51
CA ALA A 30 1.74 -4.39 2.76
C ALA A 30 1.02 -4.80 1.45
N GLY A 31 0.90 -3.87 0.49
CA GLY A 31 0.30 -4.15 -0.81
C GLY A 31 1.15 -5.11 -1.64
N ILE A 32 2.48 -4.95 -1.65
CA ILE A 32 3.39 -5.93 -2.28
C ILE A 32 3.21 -7.30 -1.62
N ALA A 33 3.22 -7.37 -0.29
CA ALA A 33 3.04 -8.62 0.43
C ALA A 33 1.71 -9.28 0.03
N GLY A 34 0.61 -8.53 0.03
CA GLY A 34 -0.72 -9.00 -0.35
C GLY A 34 -0.81 -9.51 -1.80
N ILE A 35 -0.12 -8.87 -2.75
CA ILE A 35 -0.07 -9.32 -4.15
C ILE A 35 0.74 -10.62 -4.29
N THR A 36 1.81 -10.76 -3.50
CA THR A 36 2.71 -11.93 -3.55
C THR A 36 2.19 -13.14 -2.80
N LEU A 37 1.29 -12.95 -1.82
CA LEU A 37 0.68 -14.03 -1.06
C LEU A 37 -0.33 -14.82 -1.92
N PRO A 38 -0.26 -16.15 -1.94
CA PRO A 38 -1.29 -16.98 -2.56
C PRO A 38 -2.59 -16.95 -1.72
N TYR A 39 -3.75 -17.12 -2.37
CA TYR A 39 -5.00 -17.33 -1.64
C TYR A 39 -4.97 -18.72 -0.96
N ASP A 40 -5.75 -18.91 0.11
CA ASP A 40 -5.97 -20.23 0.71
C ASP A 40 -6.39 -21.23 -0.39
N GLY A 41 -5.54 -22.23 -0.63
CA GLY A 41 -5.64 -23.15 -1.78
C GLY A 41 -4.55 -23.01 -2.84
N GLY A 42 -3.52 -22.18 -2.64
CA GLY A 42 -2.28 -22.19 -3.44
C GLY A 42 -2.37 -21.47 -4.80
N ARG A 43 -3.47 -20.79 -5.10
CA ARG A 43 -3.59 -19.96 -6.32
C ARG A 43 -2.92 -18.60 -6.10
N LYS A 44 -2.00 -18.24 -7.00
CA LYS A 44 -1.33 -16.94 -7.02
C LYS A 44 -2.37 -15.83 -7.19
N LYS A 45 -2.37 -14.87 -6.25
CA LYS A 45 -3.28 -13.71 -6.28
C LYS A 45 -2.89 -12.69 -7.35
N GLY A 46 -1.58 -12.56 -7.62
CA GLY A 46 -1.05 -11.70 -8.67
C GLY A 46 -0.19 -12.42 -9.72
N SER A 47 -0.18 -11.86 -10.93
CA SER A 47 0.77 -12.25 -12.00
C SER A 47 2.16 -11.67 -11.72
N THR A 48 3.22 -12.31 -12.23
CA THR A 48 4.60 -11.80 -12.14
C THR A 48 4.71 -10.34 -12.59
N TRP A 49 3.92 -9.95 -13.60
CA TRP A 49 3.83 -8.58 -14.08
C TRP A 49 3.25 -7.59 -13.06
N GLN A 50 2.28 -8.01 -12.26
CA GLN A 50 1.68 -7.16 -11.22
C GLN A 50 2.65 -6.95 -10.05
N VAL A 51 3.47 -7.96 -9.74
CA VAL A 51 4.55 -7.82 -8.74
C VAL A 51 5.61 -6.83 -9.21
N VAL A 52 6.03 -6.91 -10.48
CA VAL A 52 6.96 -5.94 -11.07
C VAL A 52 6.36 -4.53 -11.01
N LEU A 53 5.10 -4.37 -11.41
CA LEU A 53 4.41 -3.08 -11.36
C LEU A 53 4.32 -2.54 -9.92
N ALA A 54 4.10 -3.42 -8.95
CA ALA A 54 4.04 -3.06 -7.53
C ALA A 54 5.37 -2.59 -6.95
N ILE A 55 6.50 -3.10 -7.47
CA ILE A 55 7.84 -2.65 -7.05
C ILE A 55 8.20 -1.31 -7.69
N PHE A 56 7.90 -1.12 -8.97
CA PHE A 56 8.30 0.10 -9.69
C PHE A 56 7.35 1.29 -9.50
N PHE A 57 6.07 1.03 -9.16
CA PHE A 57 5.06 2.07 -8.99
C PHE A 57 4.40 1.96 -7.62
N PRO A 58 4.92 2.63 -6.58
CA PRO A 58 4.38 2.60 -5.21
C PRO A 58 2.88 2.91 -5.07
N PRO A 59 2.26 3.80 -5.88
CA PRO A 59 0.83 4.05 -5.77
C PRO A 59 -0.05 2.84 -6.13
N TYR A 60 0.41 1.97 -7.06
CA TYR A 60 -0.34 0.80 -7.50
C TYR A 60 -0.70 -0.19 -6.37
N PRO A 61 0.25 -0.71 -5.58
CA PRO A 61 -0.02 -1.66 -4.50
C PRO A 61 -0.84 -1.05 -3.36
N VAL A 62 -0.73 0.26 -3.11
CA VAL A 62 -1.56 0.96 -2.14
C VAL A 62 -3.03 0.95 -2.57
N VAL A 63 -3.32 1.32 -3.83
CA VAL A 63 -4.68 1.28 -4.37
C VAL A 63 -5.22 -0.14 -4.40
N TRP A 64 -4.39 -1.10 -4.82
CA TRP A 64 -4.76 -2.50 -4.84
C TRP A 64 -5.15 -3.01 -3.44
N LEU A 65 -4.37 -2.67 -2.41
CA LEU A 65 -4.64 -3.08 -1.04
C LEU A 65 -5.95 -2.49 -0.50
N ILE A 66 -6.26 -1.24 -0.82
CA ILE A 66 -7.55 -0.61 -0.44
C ILE A 66 -8.73 -1.34 -1.09
N VAL A 67 -8.62 -1.66 -2.39
CA VAL A 67 -9.65 -2.40 -3.11
C VAL A 67 -9.82 -3.80 -2.55
N ASP A 68 -8.71 -4.49 -2.25
CA ASP A 68 -8.72 -5.82 -1.65
C ASP A 68 -9.41 -5.83 -0.29
N MET A 69 -9.09 -4.87 0.59
CA MET A 69 -9.77 -4.69 1.88
C MET A 69 -11.28 -4.43 1.71
N TYR A 70 -11.67 -3.62 0.72
CA TYR A 70 -13.07 -3.33 0.44
C TYR A 70 -13.83 -4.58 -0.03
N LEU A 71 -13.23 -5.36 -0.94
CA LEU A 71 -13.78 -6.61 -1.44
C LEU A 71 -13.90 -7.66 -0.32
N GLN A 72 -12.85 -7.84 0.49
CA GLN A 72 -12.90 -8.73 1.66
C GLN A 72 -14.03 -8.36 2.61
N ARG A 73 -14.21 -7.06 2.91
CA ARG A 73 -15.32 -6.58 3.74
C ARG A 73 -16.69 -6.87 3.13
N LYS A 74 -16.81 -6.79 1.80
CA LYS A 74 -18.05 -7.13 1.10
C LYS A 74 -18.35 -8.63 1.19
N TYR A 75 -17.37 -9.48 0.90
CA TYR A 75 -17.55 -10.94 0.96
C TYR A 75 -17.88 -11.43 2.38
N MET A 76 -17.33 -10.80 3.42
CA MET A 76 -17.70 -11.10 4.81
C MET A 76 -19.14 -10.70 5.17
N LYS A 77 -19.76 -9.77 4.43
CA LYS A 77 -21.14 -9.33 4.68
C LYS A 77 -22.21 -10.07 3.86
N GLU A 78 -21.82 -10.64 2.72
CA GLU A 78 -22.71 -11.45 1.87
C GLU A 78 -22.66 -12.95 2.21
N GLY A 79 -21.75 -13.36 3.11
CA GLY A 79 -21.57 -14.73 3.58
C GLY A 79 -22.29 -15.09 4.89
N ASP A 80 -23.05 -14.14 5.47
CA ASP A 80 -24.02 -14.33 6.56
C ASP A 80 -25.45 -14.23 6.00
#